data_AF-A0A1R2AM03-F1
#
_entry.id   AF-A0A1R2AM03-F1
#
_cell.length_a   1.000
_cell.length_b   1.000
_cell.length_c   1.000
_cell.angle_alpha   90.00
_cell.angle_beta   90.00
_cell.angle_gamma   90.00
#
_symmetry.space_group_name_H-M   'P 1'
#
loop_
_entity.id
_entity.type
_entity.pdbx_description
1 polymer ?
#
loop_
_entity_poly.entity_id
_entity_poly.type
_entity_poly.pdbx_seq_one_letter_code
_entity_poly.pdbx_strand_id
1 'polypeptide(L)'
;MASISRKPKLWTFEQDELLKQLVKNHDLQTWPMISREFFESSGINRTPKQCRDRWVNNLRTEKNDAPWKEEEVRILFDNQSKYGNQWSIIAKEMKGRTESQIKNLFYSTIRRNIRKFNKGKLNLERIKFKSLSILENQEIRDILTTRKTISKYFFLKTFLTKDAVDVIQSQFSQQQSTICIKNSTNYPTLPEIKFITDDFYTSEDSGSNPTFESEDLFYDNNNALEFSDIMSSRIY
;
A
#
# COMPACT_ATOMS: atom_id res chain seq x y z
N MET A 1 10.41 33.75 -9.77
CA MET A 1 11.15 32.74 -10.54
C MET A 1 10.32 31.45 -10.55
N ALA A 2 9.81 31.02 -11.71
CA ALA A 2 8.96 29.84 -11.79
C ALA A 2 9.77 28.57 -11.44
N SER A 3 9.26 27.76 -10.50
CA SER A 3 9.86 26.45 -10.20
C SER A 3 9.66 25.54 -11.41
N ILE A 4 10.70 25.33 -12.21
CA ILE A 4 10.68 24.36 -13.30
C ILE A 4 10.55 22.98 -12.65
N SER A 5 9.33 22.43 -12.66
CA SER A 5 9.08 21.03 -12.32
C SER A 5 9.85 20.16 -13.30
N ARG A 6 10.98 19.62 -12.86
CA ARG A 6 11.81 18.72 -13.68
C ARG A 6 11.02 17.44 -13.89
N LYS A 7 10.51 17.22 -15.11
CA LYS A 7 9.89 15.94 -15.49
C LYS A 7 10.88 14.80 -15.18
N PRO A 8 10.43 13.69 -14.57
CA PRO A 8 11.31 12.58 -14.27
C PRO A 8 11.89 12.00 -15.57
N LYS A 9 13.21 12.04 -15.70
CA LYS A 9 13.92 11.56 -16.90
C LYS A 9 13.93 10.03 -16.91
N LEU A 10 13.20 9.43 -17.84
CA LEU A 10 13.14 7.98 -18.05
C LEU A 10 14.51 7.42 -18.41
N TRP A 11 14.82 6.22 -17.95
CA TRP A 11 16.03 5.47 -18.33
C TRP A 11 15.79 4.80 -19.68
N THR A 12 16.73 4.94 -20.61
CA THR A 12 16.69 4.26 -21.92
C THR A 12 17.46 2.95 -21.85
N PHE A 13 17.24 2.08 -22.83
CA PHE A 13 17.99 0.82 -22.94
C PHE A 13 19.50 1.05 -23.00
N GLU A 14 19.95 2.01 -23.83
CA GLU A 14 21.37 2.40 -23.94
C GLU A 14 21.95 2.86 -22.60
N GLN A 15 21.19 3.65 -21.82
CA GLN A 15 21.60 4.08 -20.49
C GLN A 15 21.70 2.89 -19.51
N ASP A 16 20.79 1.93 -19.60
CA ASP A 16 20.83 0.74 -18.76
C ASP A 16 22.04 -0.15 -19.09
N GLU A 17 22.34 -0.35 -20.37
CA GLU A 17 23.52 -1.11 -20.81
C GLU A 17 24.83 -0.44 -20.40
N LEU A 18 24.94 0.87 -20.57
CA LEU A 18 26.08 1.64 -20.08
C LEU A 18 26.23 1.49 -18.56
N LEU A 19 25.15 1.65 -17.80
CA LEU A 19 25.20 1.51 -16.34
C LEU A 19 25.62 0.09 -15.91
N LYS A 20 25.19 -0.96 -16.62
CA LYS A 20 25.64 -2.35 -16.37
C LYS A 20 27.12 -2.52 -16.61
N GLN A 21 27.65 -1.97 -17.71
CA GLN A 21 29.08 -2.04 -18.02
C GLN A 21 29.92 -1.33 -16.97
N LEU A 22 29.52 -0.12 -16.58
CA LEU A 22 30.22 0.64 -15.55
C LEU A 22 30.22 -0.09 -14.20
N VAL A 23 29.07 -0.64 -13.77
CA VAL A 23 29.01 -1.39 -12.51
C VAL A 23 29.86 -2.67 -12.56
N LYS A 24 30.02 -3.30 -13.73
CA LYS A 24 30.87 -4.48 -13.91
C LYS A 24 32.37 -4.14 -13.84
N ASN A 25 32.77 -2.97 -14.33
CA ASN A 25 34.17 -2.53 -14.36
C ASN A 25 34.67 -1.99 -13.01
N HIS A 26 33.75 -1.62 -12.12
CA HIS A 26 34.07 -1.10 -10.79
C HIS A 26 33.80 -2.15 -9.71
N ASP A 27 34.87 -2.74 -9.16
CA ASP A 27 34.76 -3.87 -8.21
C ASP A 27 34.13 -3.50 -6.85
N LEU A 28 33.99 -2.21 -6.53
CA LEU A 28 33.26 -1.74 -5.34
C LEU A 28 32.51 -0.43 -5.66
N GLN A 29 31.22 -0.41 -5.31
CA GLN A 29 30.19 0.55 -5.70
C GLN A 29 30.43 2.01 -5.24
N THR A 30 31.47 2.68 -5.74
CA THR A 30 31.60 4.13 -5.60
C THR A 30 30.65 4.81 -6.60
N TRP A 31 29.36 4.83 -6.27
CA TRP A 31 28.32 5.49 -7.06
C TRP A 31 28.68 6.92 -7.53
N PRO A 32 29.44 7.74 -6.77
CA PRO A 32 29.97 9.01 -7.26
C PRO A 32 30.86 8.90 -8.50
N MET A 33 31.74 7.90 -8.54
CA MET A 33 32.62 7.65 -9.70
C MET A 33 31.81 7.14 -10.89
N ILE A 34 30.93 6.16 -10.66
CA ILE A 34 30.03 5.62 -11.69
C ILE A 34 29.18 6.73 -12.31
N SER A 35 28.63 7.62 -11.50
CA SER A 35 27.83 8.77 -11.96
C SER A 35 28.63 9.74 -12.82
N ARG A 36 29.90 9.99 -12.48
CA ARG A 36 30.81 10.84 -13.26
C ARG A 36 31.13 10.21 -14.62
N GLU A 37 31.57 8.96 -14.63
CA GLU A 37 31.93 8.25 -15.86
C GLU A 37 30.71 8.03 -16.76
N PHE A 38 29.54 7.80 -16.16
CA PHE A 38 28.28 7.75 -16.89
C PHE A 38 27.99 9.07 -17.62
N PHE A 39 28.22 10.21 -16.98
CA PHE A 39 28.06 11.53 -17.60
C PHE A 39 29.07 11.75 -18.72
N GLU A 40 30.35 11.41 -18.50
CA GLU A 40 31.41 11.54 -19.50
C GLU A 40 31.12 10.68 -20.75
N SER A 41 30.59 9.48 -20.56
CA SER A 41 30.30 8.54 -21.66
C SER A 41 28.99 8.84 -22.41
N SER A 42 27.96 9.32 -21.71
CA SER A 42 26.61 9.52 -22.30
C SER A 42 26.20 10.96 -22.54
N GLY A 43 26.92 11.93 -21.97
CA GLY A 43 26.52 13.35 -21.92
C GLY A 43 25.29 13.61 -21.05
N ILE A 44 24.77 12.60 -20.34
CA ILE A 44 23.52 12.71 -19.56
C ILE A 44 23.82 12.73 -18.07
N ASN A 45 23.41 13.81 -17.41
CA ASN A 45 23.54 13.93 -15.97
C ASN A 45 22.59 12.94 -15.24
N ARG A 46 23.17 11.95 -14.56
CA ARG A 46 22.51 11.06 -13.60
C ARG A 46 23.25 11.14 -12.28
N THR A 47 22.54 11.42 -11.19
CA THR A 47 23.18 11.52 -9.87
C THR A 47 23.60 10.15 -9.34
N PRO A 48 24.55 10.07 -8.39
CA PRO A 48 24.97 8.80 -7.79
C PRO A 48 23.79 7.99 -7.22
N LYS A 49 22.85 8.68 -6.57
CA LYS A 49 21.61 8.10 -6.06
C LYS A 49 20.75 7.50 -7.18
N GLN A 50 20.60 8.22 -8.30
CA GLN A 50 19.81 7.71 -9.43
C GLN A 50 20.42 6.46 -10.05
N CYS A 51 21.75 6.43 -10.22
CA CYS A 51 22.47 5.25 -10.71
C CYS A 51 22.29 4.07 -9.75
N ARG A 52 22.49 4.29 -8.45
CA ARG A 52 22.27 3.26 -7.41
C ARG A 52 20.85 2.72 -7.42
N ASP A 53 19.87 3.61 -7.39
CA ASP A 53 18.46 3.23 -7.32
C ASP A 53 18.04 2.48 -8.60
N ARG A 54 18.55 2.87 -9.77
CA ARG A 54 18.31 2.14 -11.02
C ARG A 54 18.93 0.76 -10.99
N TRP A 55 20.18 0.65 -10.55
CA TRP A 55 20.87 -0.63 -10.43
C TRP A 55 20.12 -1.59 -9.50
N VAL A 56 19.88 -1.15 -8.26
CA VAL A 56 19.28 -1.98 -7.22
C VAL A 56 17.85 -2.38 -7.54
N ASN A 57 17.04 -1.47 -8.12
CA ASN A 57 15.63 -1.75 -8.38
C ASN A 57 15.35 -2.39 -9.74
N ASN A 58 16.26 -2.30 -10.71
CA ASN A 58 15.97 -2.70 -12.09
C ASN A 58 17.03 -3.56 -12.77
N LEU A 59 18.33 -3.34 -12.54
CA LEU A 59 19.38 -3.93 -13.38
C LEU A 59 20.20 -5.03 -12.71
N ARG A 60 20.18 -5.14 -11.38
CA ARG A 60 20.89 -6.20 -10.65
C ARG A 60 20.42 -7.58 -11.11
N THR A 61 21.36 -8.43 -11.52
CA THR A 61 21.12 -9.76 -12.09
C THR A 61 20.34 -10.72 -11.19
N GLU A 62 20.46 -10.57 -9.87
CA GLU A 62 19.73 -11.37 -8.87
C GLU A 62 18.26 -10.94 -8.67
N LYS A 63 17.80 -9.92 -9.40
CA LYS A 63 16.43 -9.42 -9.26
C LYS A 63 15.44 -10.41 -9.90
N ASN A 64 14.45 -10.81 -9.12
CA ASN A 64 13.37 -11.68 -9.57
C ASN A 64 12.18 -10.83 -10.07
N ASP A 65 11.93 -10.87 -11.38
CA ASP A 65 10.76 -10.25 -12.04
C ASP A 65 9.63 -11.23 -12.36
N ALA A 66 9.73 -12.49 -11.90
CA ALA A 66 8.65 -13.47 -12.02
C ALA A 66 7.39 -13.02 -11.23
N PRO A 67 6.20 -13.56 -11.58
CA PRO A 67 5.00 -13.36 -10.78
C PRO A 67 5.22 -13.67 -9.30
N TRP A 68 4.47 -13.01 -8.42
CA TRP A 68 4.53 -13.25 -6.98
C TRP A 68 4.06 -14.66 -6.67
N LYS A 69 4.92 -15.43 -6.00
CA LYS A 69 4.57 -16.76 -5.50
C LYS A 69 3.79 -16.65 -4.22
N GLU A 70 3.04 -17.71 -3.90
CA GLU A 70 2.26 -17.80 -2.68
C GLU A 70 3.12 -17.64 -1.43
N GLU A 71 4.29 -18.29 -1.40
CA GLU A 71 5.23 -18.22 -0.28
C GLU A 71 5.77 -16.80 -0.09
N GLU A 72 6.04 -16.08 -1.18
CA GLU A 72 6.50 -14.69 -1.12
C GLU A 72 5.41 -13.77 -0.54
N VAL A 73 4.15 -14.02 -0.90
CA VAL A 73 3.01 -13.27 -0.35
C VAL A 73 2.78 -13.61 1.13
N ARG A 74 3.03 -14.86 1.55
CA ARG A 74 3.02 -15.25 2.97
C ARG A 74 4.05 -14.51 3.79
N ILE A 75 5.31 -14.56 3.36
CA ILE A 75 6.42 -13.84 3.98
C ILE A 75 6.11 -12.33 4.07
N LEU A 76 5.41 -11.77 3.07
CA LEU A 76 5.02 -10.37 3.07
C LEU A 76 4.08 -10.03 4.23
N PHE A 77 2.98 -10.77 4.41
CA PHE A 77 2.02 -10.43 5.45
C PHE A 77 2.53 -10.79 6.85
N ASP A 78 3.26 -11.89 7.00
CA ASP A 78 3.89 -12.28 8.27
C ASP A 78 4.83 -11.18 8.76
N ASN A 79 5.74 -10.72 7.89
CA ASN A 79 6.68 -9.67 8.26
C ASN A 79 6.03 -8.29 8.36
N GLN A 80 4.98 -8.01 7.59
CA GLN A 80 4.24 -6.75 7.74
C GLN A 80 3.44 -6.69 9.04
N SER A 81 2.93 -7.82 9.54
CA SER A 81 2.31 -7.88 10.87
C SER A 81 3.34 -7.64 11.99
N LYS A 82 4.58 -8.14 11.81
CA LYS A 82 5.67 -8.01 12.78
C LYS A 82 6.34 -6.63 12.78
N TYR A 83 6.63 -6.08 11.60
CA TYR A 83 7.44 -4.87 11.44
C TYR A 83 6.64 -3.66 10.92
N GLY A 84 5.37 -3.83 10.58
CA GLY A 84 4.58 -2.80 9.91
C GLY A 84 5.08 -2.52 8.48
N ASN A 85 4.90 -1.28 8.01
CA ASN A 85 5.26 -0.87 6.64
C ASN A 85 6.77 -0.59 6.47
N GLN A 86 7.63 -1.37 7.14
CA GLN A 86 9.09 -1.28 7.03
C GLN A 86 9.59 -2.11 5.85
N TRP A 87 9.25 -1.69 4.64
CA TRP A 87 9.47 -2.45 3.41
C TRP A 87 10.94 -2.82 3.16
N SER A 88 11.89 -1.98 3.60
CA SER A 88 13.32 -2.22 3.45
C SER A 88 13.80 -3.39 4.32
N ILE A 89 13.19 -3.61 5.50
CA ILE A 89 13.44 -4.77 6.36
C ILE A 89 12.82 -6.00 5.71
N ILE A 90 11.56 -5.91 5.28
CA ILE A 90 10.84 -7.02 4.64
C ILE A 90 11.57 -7.49 3.37
N ALA A 91 12.13 -6.58 2.58
CA ALA A 91 12.90 -6.91 1.38
C ALA A 91 14.16 -7.73 1.68
N LYS A 92 14.76 -7.61 2.87
CA LYS A 92 15.93 -8.41 3.26
C LYS A 92 15.58 -9.88 3.50
N GLU A 93 14.36 -10.15 3.93
CA GLU A 93 13.83 -11.50 4.15
C GLU A 93 13.43 -12.20 2.83
N MET A 94 13.29 -11.45 1.73
CA MET A 94 12.84 -11.98 0.43
C MET A 94 13.98 -11.99 -0.60
N LYS A 95 14.53 -13.18 -0.85
CA LYS A 95 15.59 -13.35 -1.85
C LYS A 95 15.11 -12.92 -3.24
N GLY A 96 15.83 -11.97 -3.84
CA GLY A 96 15.57 -11.47 -5.19
C GLY A 96 14.40 -10.48 -5.33
N ARG A 97 13.68 -10.14 -4.25
CA ARG A 97 12.67 -9.08 -4.27
C ARG A 97 13.22 -7.78 -3.69
N THR A 98 12.87 -6.68 -4.33
CA THR A 98 13.27 -5.33 -3.92
C THR A 98 12.17 -4.66 -3.13
N GLU A 99 12.53 -3.68 -2.28
CA GLU A 99 11.57 -2.83 -1.56
C GLU A 99 10.54 -2.21 -2.52
N SER A 100 11.00 -1.76 -3.69
CA SER A 100 10.14 -1.16 -4.72
C SER A 100 9.08 -2.14 -5.23
N GLN A 101 9.47 -3.41 -5.48
CA GLN A 101 8.52 -4.44 -5.91
C GLN A 101 7.48 -4.73 -4.82
N ILE A 102 7.90 -4.83 -3.55
CA ILE A 102 6.99 -5.07 -2.42
C ILE A 102 5.99 -3.92 -2.29
N LYS A 103 6.47 -2.67 -2.30
CA LYS A 103 5.62 -1.48 -2.28
C LYS A 103 4.64 -1.45 -3.45
N ASN A 104 5.09 -1.86 -4.64
CA ASN A 104 4.24 -1.92 -5.83
C ASN A 104 3.14 -2.97 -5.69
N LEU A 105 3.47 -4.18 -5.21
CA LEU A 105 2.47 -5.22 -4.91
C LEU A 105 1.42 -4.69 -3.93
N PHE A 106 1.85 -4.07 -2.85
CA PHE A 106 0.95 -3.56 -1.83
C PHE A 106 0.08 -2.40 -2.33
N TYR A 107 0.70 -1.33 -2.81
CA TYR A 107 0.01 -0.08 -3.10
C TYR A 107 -0.72 -0.08 -4.44
N SER A 108 -0.18 -0.75 -5.45
CA SER A 108 -0.69 -0.70 -6.83
C SER A 108 -1.47 -1.94 -7.25
N THR A 109 -1.21 -3.09 -6.63
CA THR A 109 -1.93 -4.33 -6.92
C THR A 109 -3.01 -4.56 -5.88
N ILE A 110 -2.64 -4.86 -4.63
CA ILE A 110 -3.59 -5.25 -3.56
C ILE A 110 -4.63 -4.17 -3.32
N ARG A 111 -4.23 -2.94 -2.96
CA ARG A 111 -5.21 -1.87 -2.67
C ARG A 111 -6.09 -1.49 -3.86
N ARG A 112 -5.56 -1.58 -5.07
CA ARG A 112 -6.33 -1.35 -6.29
C ARG A 112 -7.35 -2.46 -6.50
N ASN A 113 -6.96 -3.71 -6.30
CA ASN A 113 -7.83 -4.86 -6.48
C ASN A 113 -8.93 -4.89 -5.39
N ILE A 114 -8.64 -4.46 -4.16
CA ILE A 114 -9.67 -4.24 -3.11
C ILE A 114 -10.73 -3.25 -3.60
N ARG A 115 -10.32 -2.09 -4.14
CA ARG A 115 -11.26 -1.09 -4.67
C ARG A 115 -12.09 -1.63 -5.83
N LYS A 116 -11.50 -2.43 -6.72
CA LYS A 116 -12.21 -3.06 -7.83
C LYS A 116 -13.21 -4.12 -7.36
N PHE A 117 -12.79 -4.98 -6.43
CA PHE A 117 -13.62 -6.04 -5.88
C PHE A 117 -14.81 -5.48 -5.11
N ASN A 118 -14.60 -4.45 -4.30
CA ASN A 118 -15.65 -3.82 -3.50
C ASN A 118 -16.69 -3.04 -4.34
N LYS A 119 -16.45 -2.85 -5.64
CA LYS A 119 -17.38 -2.11 -6.49
C LYS A 119 -18.64 -2.94 -6.72
N GLY A 120 -19.80 -2.43 -6.29
CA GLY A 120 -21.09 -3.11 -6.46
C GLY A 120 -21.34 -4.26 -5.47
N LYS A 121 -20.54 -4.37 -4.40
CA LYS A 121 -20.73 -5.36 -3.33
C LYS A 121 -21.43 -4.73 -2.12
N LEU A 122 -22.23 -5.54 -1.41
CA LEU A 122 -22.86 -5.13 -0.17
C LEU A 122 -21.80 -4.88 0.92
N ASN A 123 -22.10 -4.03 1.91
CA ASN A 123 -21.14 -3.70 2.97
C ASN A 123 -20.60 -4.92 3.74
N LEU A 124 -21.39 -5.99 3.83
CA LEU A 124 -21.01 -7.26 4.47
C LEU A 124 -20.03 -8.11 3.65
N GLU A 125 -19.98 -7.88 2.33
CA GLU A 125 -19.12 -8.61 1.36
C GLU A 125 -17.86 -7.82 1.01
N ARG A 126 -17.78 -6.54 1.42
CA ARG A 126 -16.65 -5.67 1.10
C ARG A 126 -15.44 -6.05 1.94
N ILE A 127 -14.31 -6.24 1.27
CA ILE A 127 -13.01 -6.38 1.90
C ILE A 127 -12.61 -5.01 2.49
N LYS A 128 -12.58 -4.89 3.82
CA LYS A 128 -12.02 -3.71 4.49
C LYS A 128 -10.55 -3.97 4.79
N PHE A 129 -9.69 -3.05 4.34
CA PHE A 129 -8.26 -3.20 4.53
C PHE A 129 -7.88 -2.76 5.96
N LYS A 130 -7.69 -3.73 6.86
CA LYS A 130 -7.15 -3.50 8.22
C LYS A 130 -5.74 -4.05 8.39
N SER A 131 -5.51 -5.26 7.85
CA SER A 131 -4.24 -5.99 7.93
C SER A 131 -4.04 -6.82 6.67
N LEU A 132 -2.79 -7.18 6.37
CA LEU A 132 -2.47 -8.12 5.29
C LEU A 132 -2.77 -9.59 5.66
N SER A 133 -3.09 -9.90 6.92
CA SER A 133 -3.47 -11.26 7.35
C SER A 133 -4.66 -11.83 6.58
N ILE A 134 -5.52 -10.99 5.98
CA ILE A 134 -6.60 -11.44 5.09
C ILE A 134 -6.09 -12.24 3.87
N LEU A 135 -4.81 -12.11 3.52
CA LEU A 135 -4.16 -12.87 2.45
C LEU A 135 -3.75 -14.30 2.87
N GLU A 136 -3.99 -14.70 4.11
CA GLU A 136 -3.87 -16.10 4.53
C GLU A 136 -4.87 -16.98 3.76
N ASN A 137 -6.09 -16.48 3.56
CA ASN A 137 -7.11 -17.14 2.76
C ASN A 137 -6.72 -17.12 1.27
N GLN A 138 -6.70 -18.31 0.65
CA GLN A 138 -6.30 -18.50 -0.75
C GLN A 138 -7.16 -17.68 -1.72
N GLU A 139 -8.50 -17.71 -1.57
CA GLU A 139 -9.40 -17.02 -2.49
C GLU A 139 -9.18 -15.50 -2.47
N ILE A 140 -9.10 -14.93 -1.27
CA ILE A 140 -8.82 -13.50 -1.09
C ILE A 140 -7.46 -13.16 -1.69
N ARG A 141 -6.44 -13.99 -1.44
CA ARG A 141 -5.10 -13.79 -1.98
C ARG A 141 -5.08 -13.80 -3.50
N ASP A 142 -5.75 -14.75 -4.14
CA ASP A 142 -5.77 -14.86 -5.60
C ASP A 142 -6.44 -13.64 -6.24
N ILE A 143 -7.55 -13.17 -5.67
CA ILE A 143 -8.25 -11.97 -6.14
C ILE A 143 -7.39 -10.72 -5.95
N LEU A 144 -6.76 -10.56 -4.78
CA LEU A 144 -6.05 -9.33 -4.42
C LEU A 144 -4.67 -9.23 -5.04
N THR A 145 -4.01 -10.35 -5.36
CA THR A 145 -2.69 -10.38 -6.02
C THR A 145 -2.77 -10.50 -7.55
N THR A 146 -3.98 -10.64 -8.09
CA THR A 146 -4.25 -10.72 -9.53
C THR A 146 -3.58 -9.60 -10.36
N ARG A 147 -3.05 -10.00 -11.53
CA ARG A 147 -2.35 -9.13 -12.50
C ARG A 147 -3.22 -8.00 -13.07
N LYS A 148 -2.57 -6.93 -13.53
CA LYS A 148 -3.23 -5.70 -14.01
C LYS A 148 -4.15 -5.89 -15.22
N THR A 149 -3.93 -6.93 -16.01
CA THR A 149 -4.67 -7.20 -17.26
C THR A 149 -6.08 -7.74 -17.03
N ILE A 150 -6.43 -8.15 -15.81
CA ILE A 150 -7.75 -8.67 -15.51
C ILE A 150 -8.82 -7.57 -15.57
N SER A 151 -9.90 -7.89 -16.29
CA SER A 151 -11.01 -6.99 -16.58
C SER A 151 -11.78 -6.61 -15.32
N LYS A 152 -12.46 -5.46 -15.35
CA LYS A 152 -13.36 -5.07 -14.26
C LYS A 152 -14.49 -6.10 -14.06
N TYR A 153 -14.94 -6.72 -15.16
CA TYR A 153 -16.01 -7.71 -15.16
C TYR A 153 -15.68 -8.94 -14.31
N PHE A 154 -14.41 -9.40 -14.33
CA PHE A 154 -13.95 -10.47 -13.46
C PHE A 154 -14.28 -10.14 -11.99
N PHE A 155 -13.82 -8.99 -11.49
CA PHE A 155 -14.05 -8.59 -10.09
C PHE A 155 -15.53 -8.45 -9.73
N LEU A 156 -16.37 -8.00 -10.66
CA LEU A 156 -17.82 -7.88 -10.44
C LEU A 156 -18.49 -9.25 -10.29
N LYS A 157 -18.07 -10.22 -11.11
CA LYS A 157 -18.61 -11.58 -11.12
C LYS A 157 -17.98 -12.53 -10.12
N THR A 158 -16.82 -12.18 -9.55
CA THR A 158 -16.22 -12.99 -8.49
C THR A 158 -17.04 -12.87 -7.22
N PHE A 159 -17.39 -14.01 -6.63
CA PHE A 159 -17.98 -14.12 -5.29
C PHE A 159 -17.02 -14.91 -4.41
N LEU A 160 -16.95 -14.52 -3.14
CA LEU A 160 -16.17 -15.23 -2.14
C LEU A 160 -17.02 -16.35 -1.55
N THR A 161 -16.39 -17.47 -1.18
CA THR A 161 -17.06 -18.50 -0.39
C THR A 161 -17.44 -17.98 0.99
N LYS A 162 -18.37 -18.67 1.65
CA LYS A 162 -18.82 -18.33 3.00
C LYS A 162 -17.64 -18.26 3.97
N ASP A 163 -16.72 -19.21 3.91
CA ASP A 163 -15.52 -19.26 4.74
C ASP A 163 -14.62 -18.03 4.53
N ALA A 164 -14.44 -17.60 3.28
CA ALA A 164 -13.66 -16.39 2.98
C ALA A 164 -14.37 -15.10 3.44
N VAL A 165 -15.70 -15.06 3.38
CA VAL A 165 -16.50 -13.95 3.93
C VAL A 165 -16.40 -13.94 5.46
N ASP A 166 -16.44 -15.09 6.13
CA ASP A 166 -16.30 -15.22 7.58
C ASP A 166 -14.90 -14.77 8.05
N VAL A 167 -13.85 -14.99 7.25
CA VAL A 167 -12.51 -14.41 7.51
C VAL A 167 -12.54 -12.88 7.47
N ILE A 168 -13.23 -12.28 6.49
CA ILE A 168 -13.37 -10.82 6.40
C ILE A 168 -14.14 -10.27 7.61
N GLN A 169 -15.17 -10.99 8.06
CA GLN A 169 -16.05 -10.58 9.15
C GLN A 169 -15.44 -10.82 10.55
N SER A 170 -14.76 -11.93 10.78
CA SER A 170 -14.14 -12.27 12.08
C SER A 170 -13.03 -11.29 12.49
N GLN A 171 -12.36 -10.65 11.51
CA GLN A 171 -11.42 -9.55 11.72
C GLN A 171 -12.09 -8.24 12.21
N PHE A 172 -13.43 -8.17 12.27
CA PHE A 172 -14.15 -7.09 12.97
C PHE A 172 -14.33 -7.35 14.46
N SER A 173 -14.48 -8.61 14.88
CA SER A 173 -14.84 -8.96 16.26
C SER A 173 -13.62 -9.01 17.21
N GLN A 174 -12.42 -9.26 16.69
CA GLN A 174 -11.20 -9.32 17.53
C GLN A 174 -10.75 -7.96 18.12
N GLN A 175 -11.32 -6.84 17.67
CA GLN A 175 -11.11 -5.53 18.32
C GLN A 175 -12.06 -5.26 19.49
N GLN A 176 -13.22 -5.92 19.58
CA GLN A 176 -14.09 -5.76 20.75
C GLN A 176 -13.54 -6.54 21.95
N SER A 177 -12.95 -7.72 21.77
CA SER A 177 -12.39 -8.50 22.88
C SER A 177 -11.09 -7.91 23.48
N THR A 178 -10.33 -7.10 22.74
CA THR A 178 -9.13 -6.42 23.30
C THR A 178 -9.45 -5.10 24.02
N ILE A 179 -10.60 -4.49 23.76
CA ILE A 179 -11.10 -3.33 24.51
C ILE A 179 -11.75 -3.78 25.83
N CYS A 180 -12.42 -4.94 25.85
CA CYS A 180 -13.14 -5.42 27.03
C CYS A 180 -12.23 -5.95 28.16
N ILE A 181 -10.96 -6.28 27.91
CA ILE A 181 -10.07 -6.79 28.98
C ILE A 181 -9.40 -5.65 29.76
N LYS A 182 -9.38 -4.41 29.24
CA LYS A 182 -8.72 -3.28 29.91
C LYS A 182 -9.62 -2.43 30.82
N ASN A 183 -10.93 -2.69 30.86
CA ASN A 183 -11.89 -1.95 31.67
C ASN A 183 -12.42 -2.73 32.88
N SER A 184 -11.66 -3.69 33.40
CA SER A 184 -11.96 -4.37 34.67
C SER A 184 -10.86 -4.09 35.70
N THR A 185 -10.77 -2.85 36.16
CA THR A 185 -10.34 -2.52 37.53
C THR A 185 -10.85 -1.12 37.90
N ASN A 186 -11.86 -1.09 38.79
CA ASN A 186 -12.25 -0.02 39.71
C ASN A 186 -12.42 1.42 39.18
N TYR A 187 -13.68 1.82 38.97
CA TYR A 187 -14.11 3.21 39.14
C TYR A 187 -14.64 3.43 40.57
N PRO A 188 -14.16 4.43 41.31
CA PRO A 188 -14.98 5.14 42.28
C PRO A 188 -15.85 6.19 41.57
N THR A 189 -17.06 6.34 42.09
CA THR A 189 -18.17 7.24 41.73
C THR A 189 -17.82 8.66 41.26
N LEU A 190 -18.58 9.14 40.25
CA LEU A 190 -18.68 10.54 39.80
C LEU A 190 -19.06 11.50 40.95
N PRO A 191 -18.65 12.77 40.83
CA PRO A 191 -19.65 13.83 40.94
C PRO A 191 -19.58 14.89 39.82
N GLU A 192 -20.79 15.23 39.39
CA GLU A 192 -21.37 16.47 38.84
C GLU A 192 -20.59 17.46 37.95
N ILE A 193 -21.31 17.84 36.90
CA ILE A 193 -21.03 18.83 35.86
C ILE A 193 -20.87 20.24 36.46
N LYS A 194 -19.83 20.97 36.02
CA LYS A 194 -19.85 22.44 35.96
C LYS A 194 -19.44 22.92 34.58
N PHE A 195 -20.41 23.50 33.88
CA PHE A 195 -20.19 24.38 32.73
C PHE A 195 -19.49 25.65 33.20
N ILE A 196 -18.34 25.98 32.63
CA ILE A 196 -17.83 27.36 32.59
C ILE A 196 -17.25 27.61 31.19
N THR A 197 -17.74 28.69 30.60
CA THR A 197 -17.46 29.29 29.30
C THR A 197 -16.10 29.99 29.26
N ASP A 198 -15.55 30.04 28.04
CA ASP A 198 -14.74 31.09 27.41
C ASP A 198 -13.76 31.92 28.25
N ASP A 199 -12.49 31.83 27.88
CA ASP A 199 -11.64 32.94 27.39
C ASP A 199 -10.17 32.66 27.75
N PHE A 200 -9.31 32.47 26.73
CA PHE A 200 -8.24 33.43 26.46
C PHE A 200 -7.50 33.05 25.17
N TYR A 201 -7.60 33.98 24.22
CA TYR A 201 -6.91 34.07 22.93
C TYR A 201 -5.55 34.79 23.09
N THR A 202 -4.70 34.66 22.06
CA THR A 202 -3.45 35.41 21.76
C THR A 202 -2.17 34.96 22.48
N SER A 203 -1.01 34.80 21.82
CA SER A 203 -0.68 34.96 20.41
C SER A 203 0.72 34.36 20.13
N GLU A 204 0.85 33.84 18.91
CA GLU A 204 1.99 34.00 17.96
C GLU A 204 3.38 33.54 18.43
N ASP A 205 4.02 32.60 17.71
CA ASP A 205 4.62 32.99 16.43
C ASP A 205 4.53 31.94 15.29
N SER A 206 4.40 32.52 14.10
CA SER A 206 4.21 32.00 12.73
C SER A 206 5.53 31.52 12.09
N GLY A 207 5.62 30.73 11.02
CA GLY A 207 4.72 30.17 10.00
C GLY A 207 5.55 29.19 9.12
N SER A 208 5.12 28.54 8.04
CA SER A 208 3.85 28.45 7.32
C SER A 208 3.90 27.14 6.51
N ASN A 209 2.84 26.35 6.59
CA ASN A 209 2.46 25.28 5.66
C ASN A 209 1.34 25.81 4.74
N PRO A 210 1.07 25.20 3.58
CA PRO A 210 -0.19 24.45 3.49
C PRO A 210 -0.07 23.15 2.65
N THR A 211 -0.39 21.97 3.17
CA THR A 211 -1.70 21.26 3.23
C THR A 211 -2.50 21.12 1.92
N PHE A 212 -2.76 19.86 1.55
CA PHE A 212 -4.00 19.36 0.94
C PHE A 212 -4.22 17.95 1.53
N GLU A 213 -4.77 17.89 2.75
CA GLU A 213 -6.19 17.64 3.06
C GLU A 213 -6.51 16.14 3.16
N SER A 214 -6.33 15.68 4.39
CA SER A 214 -7.06 14.59 5.02
C SER A 214 -8.39 15.13 5.56
N GLU A 215 -9.50 14.74 4.96
CA GLU A 215 -10.81 14.75 5.59
C GLU A 215 -11.40 13.34 5.50
N ASP A 216 -11.34 12.63 6.63
CA ASP A 216 -12.34 11.63 6.96
C ASP A 216 -13.57 12.39 7.48
N LEU A 217 -14.67 12.40 6.72
CA LEU A 217 -16.00 12.66 7.24
C LEU A 217 -16.89 11.44 7.00
N PHE A 218 -17.38 10.91 8.12
CA PHE A 218 -18.57 10.08 8.21
C PHE A 218 -19.82 10.87 7.76
N TYR A 219 -20.86 10.13 7.34
CA TYR A 219 -22.13 10.51 6.66
C TYR A 219 -21.97 10.60 5.12
N ASP A 220 -22.59 9.74 4.31
CA ASP A 220 -24.04 9.68 4.15
C ASP A 220 -24.73 8.38 4.60
N ASN A 221 -25.66 8.58 5.52
CA ASN A 221 -26.89 7.83 5.66
C ASN A 221 -27.94 8.60 4.84
N ASN A 222 -28.30 8.11 3.63
CA ASN A 222 -29.57 8.33 2.93
C ASN A 222 -29.49 7.77 1.50
N ASN A 223 -29.88 6.50 1.33
CA ASN A 223 -30.77 6.10 0.24
C ASN A 223 -31.45 4.79 0.63
N ALA A 224 -32.35 4.89 1.61
CA ALA A 224 -33.57 4.10 1.56
C ALA A 224 -34.39 4.65 0.38
N LEU A 225 -35.01 3.75 -0.40
CA LEU A 225 -35.79 3.97 -1.63
C LEU A 225 -35.01 3.78 -2.94
N GLU A 226 -34.71 2.51 -3.25
CA GLU A 226 -35.05 1.85 -4.53
C GLU A 226 -34.71 0.36 -4.39
N PHE A 227 -35.50 -0.34 -3.56
CA PHE A 227 -35.25 -1.73 -3.16
C PHE A 227 -36.11 -2.76 -3.90
N SER A 228 -36.79 -2.39 -5.00
CA SER A 228 -37.61 -3.32 -5.78
C SER A 228 -36.92 -3.91 -7.02
N ASP A 229 -35.88 -3.28 -7.57
CA ASP A 229 -35.48 -3.59 -8.97
C ASP A 229 -34.25 -4.51 -9.10
N ILE A 230 -33.54 -4.80 -8.01
CA ILE A 230 -32.35 -5.69 -8.03
C ILE A 230 -32.72 -7.15 -7.70
N MET A 231 -33.92 -7.41 -7.17
CA MET A 231 -34.34 -8.78 -6.81
C MET A 231 -34.87 -9.61 -8.01
N SER A 232 -35.18 -9.00 -9.15
CA SER A 232 -35.75 -9.73 -10.31
C SER A 232 -34.73 -10.43 -11.22
N SER A 233 -33.44 -10.41 -10.89
CA SER A 233 -32.39 -11.09 -11.69
C SER A 233 -31.60 -12.16 -10.92
N ARG A 234 -32.13 -12.62 -9.78
CA ARG A 234 -31.49 -13.65 -8.92
C ARG A 234 -32.17 -15.03 -8.97
N ILE A 235 -33.09 -15.27 -9.88
CA ILE A 235 -33.58 -16.61 -10.19
C ILE A 235 -33.58 -16.75 -11.71
N TYR A 236 -32.52 -17.38 -12.22
CA TYR A 236 -32.43 -18.32 -13.36
C TYR A 236 -30.96 -18.41 -13.81
#